data_AF-A0A834TLM0-F1
#
_entry.id   AF-A0A834TLM0-F1
#
_cell.length_a   1.000
_cell.length_b   1.000
_cell.length_c   1.000
_cell.angle_alpha   90.00
_cell.angle_beta   90.00
_cell.angle_gamma   90.00
#
_symmetry.space_group_name_H-M   'P 1'
#
loop_
_entity.id
_entity.type
_entity.pdbx_description
1 polymer ?
#
loop_
_entity_poly.entity_id
_entity_poly.type
_entity_poly.pdbx_seq_one_letter_code
_entity_poly.pdbx_strand_id
1 'polypeptide(L)'
;MAENKNNLKCKLYDKVIKGRITRLKQHIAHFKGQVHPCARVTTTVREGLMKFLKDEKAKKDDSKKRKEEFEARLRDDEQDET
;
A
#
# COMPACT_ATOMS: atom_id res chain seq x y z
N MET A 1 -10.48 -28.14 -8.16
CA MET A 1 -11.10 -27.06 -7.37
C MET A 1 -9.98 -26.14 -6.91
N ALA A 2 -9.96 -24.87 -7.33
CA ALA A 2 -8.89 -23.95 -6.97
C ALA A 2 -9.10 -23.48 -5.53
N GLU A 3 -8.42 -24.13 -4.59
CA GLU A 3 -8.42 -23.73 -3.19
C GLU A 3 -7.96 -22.27 -3.10
N ASN A 4 -8.79 -21.43 -2.49
CA ASN A 4 -8.65 -19.99 -2.52
C ASN A 4 -7.45 -19.55 -1.65
N LYS A 5 -6.23 -19.68 -2.16
CA LYS A 5 -4.95 -19.36 -1.49
C LYS A 5 -4.82 -17.89 -1.03
N ASN A 6 -5.82 -17.06 -1.37
CA ASN A 6 -5.82 -15.63 -1.11
C ASN A 6 -6.82 -15.25 0.01
N ASN A 7 -7.20 -16.19 0.88
CA ASN A 7 -8.04 -15.90 2.04
C ASN A 7 -7.16 -15.80 3.28
N LEU A 8 -7.11 -14.63 3.90
CA LEU A 8 -6.32 -14.37 5.10
C LEU A 8 -7.25 -14.15 6.29
N LYS A 9 -7.01 -14.82 7.42
CA LYS A 9 -7.78 -14.61 8.65
C LYS A 9 -7.08 -13.56 9.52
N CYS A 10 -7.78 -12.49 9.89
CA CYS A 10 -7.29 -11.56 10.89
C CYS A 10 -7.47 -12.18 12.29
N LYS A 11 -6.38 -12.47 13.01
CA LYS A 11 -6.46 -13.03 14.37
C LYS A 11 -6.96 -12.06 15.44
N LEU A 12 -6.95 -10.75 15.16
CA LEU A 12 -7.44 -9.74 16.10
C LEU A 12 -8.97 -9.65 16.10
N TYR A 13 -9.60 -9.80 14.93
CA TYR A 13 -11.05 -9.64 14.75
C TYR A 13 -11.75 -10.94 14.29
N ASP A 14 -10.98 -12.04 14.18
CA ASP A 14 -11.39 -13.37 13.69
C ASP A 14 -12.07 -13.40 12.30
N LYS A 15 -11.99 -12.30 11.55
CA LYS A 15 -12.65 -12.15 10.24
C LYS A 15 -11.75 -12.60 9.10
N VAL A 16 -12.33 -13.31 8.14
CA VAL A 16 -11.65 -13.69 6.90
C VAL A 16 -11.68 -12.51 5.93
N ILE A 17 -10.50 -12.07 5.52
CA ILE A 17 -10.26 -11.06 4.51
C ILE A 17 -9.91 -11.79 3.21
N LYS A 18 -10.79 -11.64 2.21
CA LYS A 18 -10.49 -12.08 0.84
C LYS A 18 -9.50 -11.10 0.23
N GLY A 19 -8.34 -11.59 -0.23
CA GLY A 19 -7.31 -10.80 -0.90
C GLY A 19 -5.88 -11.08 -0.38
N ARG A 20 -4.92 -10.30 -0.89
CA ARG A 20 -3.50 -10.39 -0.50
C ARG A 20 -3.22 -9.67 0.82
N ILE A 21 -1.99 -9.82 1.32
CA ILE A 21 -1.54 -9.25 2.60
C ILE A 21 -1.70 -7.71 2.70
N THR A 22 -1.65 -7.01 1.58
CA THR A 22 -1.92 -5.56 1.50
C THR A 22 -3.29 -5.21 2.06
N ARG A 23 -4.30 -6.07 1.82
CA ARG A 23 -5.66 -5.87 2.30
C ARG A 23 -5.79 -6.07 3.81
N LEU A 24 -5.00 -7.02 4.36
CA LEU A 24 -4.87 -7.20 5.81
C LEU A 24 -4.17 -5.99 6.47
N LYS A 25 -3.09 -5.48 5.85
CA LYS A 25 -2.42 -4.25 6.34
C LYS A 25 -3.40 -3.07 6.39
N GLN A 26 -4.21 -2.89 5.34
CA GLN A 26 -5.23 -1.83 5.27
C GLN A 26 -6.36 -2.01 6.30
N HIS A 27 -6.81 -3.25 6.55
CA HIS A 27 -7.81 -3.57 7.59
C HIS A 27 -7.33 -3.17 8.99
N ILE A 28 -6.08 -3.51 9.34
CA ILE A 28 -5.50 -3.20 10.66
C ILE A 28 -5.24 -1.69 10.80
N ALA A 29 -4.75 -1.03 9.75
CA ALA A 29 -4.42 0.40 9.78
C ALA A 29 -5.63 1.34 9.66
N HIS A 30 -6.86 0.81 9.53
CA HIS A 30 -8.07 1.60 9.27
C HIS A 30 -7.91 2.50 8.03
N PHE A 31 -7.25 1.98 7.00
CA PHE A 31 -7.00 2.76 5.80
C PHE A 31 -8.32 3.00 5.04
N LYS A 32 -8.63 4.27 4.76
CA LYS A 32 -9.94 4.71 4.23
C LYS A 32 -10.25 4.05 2.87
N GLY A 33 -11.44 3.47 2.72
CA GLY A 33 -12.08 3.19 1.42
C GLY A 33 -11.94 1.78 0.81
N GLN A 34 -10.89 1.00 1.11
CA GLN A 34 -10.66 -0.28 0.38
C GLN A 34 -11.07 -1.55 1.17
N VAL A 35 -11.11 -1.47 2.51
CA VAL A 35 -11.31 -2.63 3.39
C VAL A 35 -12.04 -2.21 4.65
N HIS A 36 -12.92 -3.07 5.15
CA HIS A 36 -13.54 -2.89 6.46
C HIS A 36 -12.47 -2.75 7.55
N PRO A 37 -12.56 -1.81 8.48
CA PRO A 37 -11.56 -1.62 9.54
C PRO A 37 -11.62 -2.74 10.59
N CYS A 38 -10.50 -2.98 11.29
CA CYS A 38 -10.43 -3.92 12.41
C CYS A 38 -10.99 -3.29 13.68
N ALA A 39 -12.14 -3.74 14.19
CA ALA A 39 -12.73 -3.16 15.40
C ALA A 39 -11.92 -3.44 16.68
N ARG A 40 -11.15 -4.55 16.71
CA ARG A 40 -10.40 -5.03 17.88
C ARG A 40 -8.92 -4.61 17.90
N VAL A 41 -8.46 -3.82 16.93
CA VAL A 41 -7.07 -3.35 16.92
C VAL A 41 -6.86 -2.27 17.98
N THR A 42 -5.76 -2.38 18.73
CA THR A 42 -5.35 -1.33 19.68
C THR A 42 -4.88 -0.08 18.94
N THR A 43 -5.06 1.09 19.57
CA THR A 43 -4.70 2.39 18.96
C THR A 43 -3.22 2.45 18.58
N THR A 44 -2.33 1.96 19.46
CA THR A 44 -0.88 1.93 19.23
C THR A 44 -0.50 1.13 17.97
N VAL A 45 -1.11 -0.05 17.77
CA VAL A 45 -0.85 -0.89 16.58
C VAL A 45 -1.40 -0.22 15.32
N ARG A 46 -2.58 0.38 15.42
CA ARG A 46 -3.20 1.12 14.30
C ARG A 46 -2.32 2.28 13.84
N GLU A 47 -1.86 3.12 14.78
CA GLU A 47 -1.05 4.30 14.49
C GLU A 47 0.33 3.93 13.93
N GLY A 48 0.99 2.93 14.55
CA GLY A 48 2.28 2.44 14.06
C GLY A 48 2.19 1.90 12.63
N LEU A 49 1.16 1.10 12.34
CA LEU A 49 0.96 0.55 11.00
C LEU A 49 0.54 1.62 9.99
N MET A 50 -0.28 2.60 10.40
CA MET A 50 -0.68 3.72 9.55
C MET A 50 0.52 4.58 9.17
N LYS A 51 1.44 4.85 10.12
CA LYS A 51 2.69 5.57 9.86
C LYS A 51 3.58 4.80 8.87
N PHE A 52 3.74 3.49 9.08
CA PHE A 52 4.51 2.62 8.18
C PHE A 52 3.96 2.66 6.74
N LEU A 53 2.63 2.57 6.58
CA LEU A 53 2.00 2.62 5.25
C LEU A 53 2.15 3.98 4.56
N LYS A 54 2.17 5.08 5.31
CA LYS A 54 2.43 6.42 4.75
C LYS A 54 3.88 6.57 4.31
N ASP A 55 4.83 6.09 5.10
CA ASP A 55 6.26 6.13 4.79
C ASP A 55 6.60 5.37 3.51
N GLU A 56 6.04 4.16 3.35
CA GLU A 56 6.17 3.34 2.13
C GLU A 56 5.59 4.06 0.90
N LYS A 57 4.46 4.75 1.05
CA LYS A 57 3.86 5.55 -0.03
C LYS A 57 4.75 6.74 -0.40
N ALA A 58 5.29 7.45 0.59
CA ALA A 58 6.15 8.60 0.37
C ALA A 58 7.43 8.22 -0.38
N LYS A 59 8.09 7.12 0.02
CA LYS A 59 9.27 6.59 -0.68
C LYS A 59 8.97 6.21 -2.13
N LYS A 60 7.82 5.57 -2.35
CA LYS A 60 7.40 5.17 -3.70
C LYS A 60 7.07 6.37 -4.57
N ASP A 61 6.44 7.39 -3.99
CA ASP A 61 6.12 8.64 -4.68
C ASP A 61 7.38 9.42 -5.04
N ASP A 62 8.33 9.55 -4.10
CA ASP A 62 9.64 10.17 -4.34
C ASP A 62 10.43 9.46 -5.44
N SER A 63 10.51 8.13 -5.39
CA SER A 63 11.18 7.33 -6.43
C SER A 63 10.49 7.48 -7.79
N LYS A 64 9.15 7.57 -7.81
CA LYS A 64 8.39 7.77 -9.05
C LYS A 64 8.64 9.16 -9.62
N LYS A 65 8.58 10.20 -8.78
CA LYS A 65 8.86 11.58 -9.18
C LYS A 65 10.27 11.72 -9.74
N ARG A 66 11.27 11.14 -9.07
CA ARG A 66 12.66 11.20 -9.51
C ARG A 66 12.89 10.44 -10.83
N LYS A 67 12.17 9.33 -11.06
CA LYS A 67 12.16 8.64 -12.35
C LYS A 67 11.49 9.48 -13.43
N GLU A 68 10.33 10.08 -13.14
CA GLU A 68 9.62 10.96 -14.07
C GLU A 68 10.43 12.20 -14.44
N GLU A 69 11.12 12.83 -13.49
CA GLU A 69 12.04 13.95 -13.76
C GLU A 69 13.24 13.52 -14.61
N PHE A 70 13.80 12.35 -14.35
CA PHE A 70 14.90 11.81 -15.17
C PHE A 70 14.44 11.48 -16.61
N GLU A 71 13.25 10.87 -16.76
CA GLU A 71 12.62 10.58 -18.05
C GLU A 71 12.14 11.82 -18.80
N ALA A 72 11.87 12.93 -18.10
CA ALA A 72 11.57 14.21 -18.71
C ALA A 72 12.86 14.85 -19.26
N ARG A 73 13.94 14.88 -18.47
CA ARG A 73 15.24 15.44 -18.90
C ARG A 73 15.80 14.73 -20.13
N LEU A 74 15.77 13.39 -20.17
CA LEU A 74 16.21 12.63 -21.35
C LEU A 74 15.38 12.91 -22.60
N ARG A 75 14.11 13.32 -22.46
CA ARG A 75 13.25 13.65 -23.61
C ARG A 75 13.54 15.01 -24.20
N ASP A 76 14.12 15.93 -23.44
CA ASP A 76 14.54 17.24 -23.93
C ASP A 76 15.87 17.17 -24.72
N ASP A 77 16.77 16.23 -24.39
CA ASP A 77 18.05 16.03 -25.11
C ASP A 77 17.92 15.35 -26.50
N GLU A 78 16.77 14.73 -26.84
CA GLU A 78 16.57 14.05 -28.14
C GLU A 78 16.05 15.00 -29.26
N GLN A 79 15.94 16.31 -29.01
CA GLN A 79 15.46 17.30 -29.99
C GLN A 79 16.55 18.22 -30.58
N ASP A 80 17.83 18.01 -30.27
CA ASP A 80 18.96 18.79 -30.82
C ASP A 80 19.89 17.93 -31.70
N GLU A 81 19.32 17.06 -32.54
CA GLU A 81 20.04 16.51 -33.70
C GLU A 81 19.07 16.47 -34.90
N THR A 82 18.83 17.63 -35.52
CA THR A 82 18.27 17.75 -36.88
C THR A 82 18.95 18.87 -37.63
#